data_AF-W1YMZ2-F1
#
_entry.id   AF-W1YMZ2-F1
#
_cell.length_a   1.000
_cell.length_b   1.000
_cell.length_c   1.000
_cell.angle_alpha   90.00
_cell.angle_beta   90.00
_cell.angle_gamma   90.00
#
_symmetry.space_group_name_H-M   'P 1'
#
loop_
_entity.id
_entity.type
_entity.pdbx_description
1 polymer ?
#
loop_
_entity_poly.entity_id
_entity_poly.type
_entity_poly.pdbx_seq_one_letter_code
_entity_poly.pdbx_strand_id
1 'polypeptide(L)'
;IGCSTLDVVRHNPEHFRVVALVAGKNVTRMVEQCLEFSPRYAVMDDEASAKLLKTMLQQQGSRTEVLSGQQAACDMAALEDVDQVMAAIVGAAGLLPTLAAIRAGKTILLAN
;
A
#
# COMPACT_ATOMS: atom_id res chain seq x y z
N ILE A 1 -8.48 8.20 -5.68
CA ILE A 1 -7.69 7.33 -6.59
C ILE A 1 -7.52 5.93 -6.02
N GLY A 2 -6.77 5.72 -4.93
CA GLY A 2 -6.46 4.36 -4.44
C GLY A 2 -7.68 3.45 -4.23
N CYS A 3 -8.81 3.99 -3.77
CA CYS A 3 -10.04 3.21 -3.61
C CYS A 3 -10.65 2.81 -4.96
N SER A 4 -10.69 3.73 -5.93
CA SER A 4 -11.11 3.45 -7.30
C SER A 4 -10.19 2.43 -7.97
N THR A 5 -8.88 2.44 -7.67
CA THR A 5 -7.94 1.41 -8.12
C THR A 5 -8.30 0.05 -7.54
N LEU A 6 -8.57 -0.02 -6.24
CA LEU A 6 -9.01 -1.25 -5.59
C LEU A 6 -10.38 -1.72 -6.08
N ASP A 7 -11.27 -0.81 -6.47
CA ASP A 7 -12.54 -1.17 -7.09
C ASP A 7 -12.31 -1.87 -8.44
N VAL A 8 -11.35 -1.41 -9.25
CA VAL A 8 -10.97 -2.11 -10.50
C VAL A 8 -10.36 -3.48 -10.19
N VAL A 9 -9.46 -3.57 -9.21
CA VAL A 9 -8.86 -4.85 -8.80
C VAL A 9 -9.92 -5.85 -8.33
N ARG A 10 -10.90 -5.40 -7.54
CA ARG A 10 -12.01 -6.24 -7.06
C ARG A 10 -12.79 -6.89 -8.20
N HIS A 11 -12.97 -6.19 -9.32
CA HIS A 11 -13.71 -6.70 -10.48
C HIS A 11 -12.85 -7.53 -11.44
N ASN A 12 -11.52 -7.60 -11.25
CA ASN A 12 -10.58 -8.30 -12.13
C ASN A 12 -9.50 -9.07 -11.33
N PRO A 13 -9.87 -9.93 -10.36
CA PRO A 13 -8.91 -10.58 -9.44
C PRO A 13 -7.94 -11.56 -10.12
N GLU A 14 -8.28 -12.08 -11.31
CA GLU A 14 -7.42 -12.94 -12.13
C GLU A 14 -6.29 -12.19 -12.83
N HIS A 15 -6.43 -10.86 -12.98
CA HIS A 15 -5.46 -10.00 -13.65
C HIS A 15 -4.55 -9.25 -12.68
N PHE A 16 -5.03 -9.02 -11.45
CA PHE A 16 -4.33 -8.17 -10.49
C PHE A 16 -4.20 -8.84 -9.13
N ARG A 17 -3.04 -8.65 -8.52
CA ARG A 17 -2.78 -9.03 -7.13
C ARG A 17 -2.26 -7.82 -6.38
N VAL A 18 -2.87 -7.51 -5.24
CA VAL A 18 -2.37 -6.47 -4.35
C VAL A 18 -1.22 -7.04 -3.51
N VAL A 19 0.00 -6.59 -3.75
CA VAL A 19 1.17 -7.01 -2.98
C VAL A 19 1.36 -6.15 -1.73
N ALA A 20 1.21 -4.83 -1.88
CA ALA A 20 1.38 -3.87 -0.79
C ALA A 20 0.33 -2.75 -0.86
N LEU A 21 -0.10 -2.27 0.31
CA LEU A 21 -0.90 -1.05 0.45
C LEU A 21 -0.15 -0.02 1.27
N VAL A 22 -0.19 1.24 0.85
CA VAL A 22 0.41 2.38 1.59
C VAL A 22 -0.68 3.41 1.84
N ALA A 23 -0.82 3.85 3.08
CA ALA A 23 -1.82 4.85 3.47
C ALA A 23 -1.26 5.85 4.48
N GLY A 24 -2.00 6.97 4.61
CA GLY A 24 -1.74 7.98 5.63
C GLY A 24 -2.09 7.48 7.04
N LYS A 25 -3.15 8.06 7.62
CA LYS A 25 -3.58 7.79 9.02
C LYS A 25 -4.94 7.10 9.15
N ASN A 26 -5.61 6.79 8.04
CA ASN A 26 -6.93 6.16 8.07
C ASN A 26 -6.81 4.64 8.30
N VAL A 27 -6.56 4.27 9.57
CA VAL A 27 -6.35 2.88 9.99
C VAL A 27 -7.59 2.03 9.72
N THR A 28 -8.79 2.51 10.06
CA THR A 28 -10.04 1.75 9.88
C THR A 28 -10.21 1.30 8.44
N ARG A 29 -10.05 2.22 7.49
CA ARG A 29 -10.15 1.88 6.07
C ARG A 29 -9.03 0.95 5.60
N MET A 30 -7.83 1.11 6.15
CA MET A 30 -6.72 0.21 5.82
C MET A 30 -6.97 -1.21 6.31
N VAL A 31 -7.59 -1.39 7.49
CA VAL A 31 -8.02 -2.70 7.98
C VAL A 31 -8.97 -3.36 6.99
N GLU A 32 -10.04 -2.67 6.61
CA GLU A 32 -11.03 -3.19 5.64
C GLU A 32 -10.35 -3.65 4.34
N GLN A 33 -9.49 -2.81 3.78
CA GLN A 33 -8.76 -3.11 2.55
C GLN A 33 -7.78 -4.28 2.72
N CYS A 34 -7.09 -4.38 3.85
CA CYS A 34 -6.17 -5.49 4.10
C CYS A 34 -6.90 -6.83 4.27
N LEU A 35 -8.08 -6.83 4.92
CA LEU A 35 -8.87 -8.04 5.07
C LEU A 35 -9.47 -8.51 3.74
N GLU A 36 -9.89 -7.56 2.90
CA GLU A 36 -10.45 -7.85 1.59
C GLU A 36 -9.39 -8.36 0.60
N PHE A 37 -8.28 -7.63 0.44
CA PHE A 37 -7.30 -7.92 -0.61
C PHE A 37 -6.12 -8.79 -0.14
N SER A 38 -6.02 -9.04 1.17
CA SER A 38 -4.97 -9.86 1.79
C SER A 38 -3.55 -9.53 1.27
N PRO A 39 -3.13 -8.25 1.25
CA PRO A 39 -1.81 -7.89 0.78
C PRO A 39 -0.74 -8.49 1.69
N ARG A 40 0.45 -8.73 1.12
CA ARG A 40 1.61 -9.19 1.89
C ARG A 40 2.07 -8.10 2.86
N TYR A 41 2.01 -6.84 2.42
CA TYR A 41 2.50 -5.70 3.20
C TYR A 41 1.45 -4.58 3.31
N ALA A 42 1.45 -3.90 4.46
CA ALA A 42 0.73 -2.65 4.65
C ALA A 42 1.62 -1.62 5.34
N VAL A 43 1.68 -0.40 4.82
CA VAL A 43 2.49 0.70 5.37
C VAL A 43 1.58 1.84 5.80
N MET A 44 1.76 2.31 7.03
CA MET A 44 1.15 3.53 7.52
C MET A 44 2.16 4.67 7.60
N ASP A 45 1.70 5.91 7.54
CA ASP A 45 2.57 7.10 7.58
C ASP A 45 3.35 7.23 8.90
N ASP A 46 2.75 6.82 10.02
CA ASP A 46 3.35 6.90 11.35
C ASP A 46 3.24 5.58 12.15
N GLU A 47 4.10 5.46 13.17
CA GLU A 47 4.23 4.26 13.99
C GLU A 47 2.98 3.99 14.85
N ALA A 48 2.27 5.02 15.32
CA ALA A 48 1.06 4.84 16.12
C ALA A 48 -0.07 4.22 15.28
N SER A 49 -0.25 4.76 14.06
CA SER A 49 -1.18 4.23 13.06
C SER A 49 -0.84 2.78 12.69
N ALA A 50 0.45 2.47 12.47
CA ALA A 50 0.91 1.11 12.16
C ALA A 50 0.67 0.12 13.31
N LYS A 51 0.94 0.51 14.56
CA LYS A 51 0.67 -0.33 15.75
C LYS A 51 -0.81 -0.66 15.89
N LEU A 52 -1.68 0.34 15.67
CA LEU A 52 -3.12 0.15 15.72
C LEU A 52 -3.59 -0.81 14.61
N LEU A 53 -3.14 -0.58 13.37
CA LEU A 53 -3.45 -1.45 12.22
C LEU A 53 -3.01 -2.89 12.49
N LYS A 54 -1.77 -3.10 12.94
CA LYS A 54 -1.23 -4.43 13.26
C LYS A 54 -2.08 -5.15 14.29
N THR A 55 -2.48 -4.47 15.35
CA THR A 55 -3.31 -5.05 16.42
C THR A 55 -4.67 -5.49 15.87
N MET A 56 -5.33 -4.64 15.08
CA MET A 56 -6.64 -4.94 14.49
C MET A 56 -6.55 -6.10 13.49
N LEU A 57 -5.52 -6.14 12.65
CA LEU A 57 -5.32 -7.21 11.68
C LEU A 57 -5.02 -8.56 12.34
N GLN A 58 -4.21 -8.57 13.40
CA GLN A 58 -3.91 -9.79 14.17
C GLN A 58 -5.16 -10.37 14.84
N GLN A 59 -6.03 -9.52 15.39
CA GLN A 59 -7.31 -9.96 15.98
C GLN A 59 -8.23 -10.63 14.96
N GLN A 60 -8.09 -10.29 13.68
CA GLN A 60 -8.85 -10.86 12.57
C GLN A 60 -8.11 -12.01 11.86
N GLY A 61 -6.94 -12.42 12.36
CA GLY A 61 -6.16 -13.53 11.79
C GLY A 61 -5.44 -13.20 10.47
N SER A 62 -5.32 -11.93 10.10
CA SER A 62 -4.57 -11.52 8.90
C SER A 62 -3.07 -11.76 9.07
N ARG A 63 -2.41 -12.13 7.95
CA ARG A 63 -0.96 -12.37 7.86
C ARG A 63 -0.20 -11.18 7.28
N THR A 64 -0.88 -10.08 6.99
CA THR A 64 -0.27 -8.87 6.42
C THR A 64 0.81 -8.33 7.36
N GLU A 65 2.01 -8.13 6.83
CA GLU A 65 3.11 -7.51 7.56
C GLU A 65 2.93 -5.98 7.56
N VAL A 66 2.85 -5.40 8.76
CA VAL A 66 2.60 -3.96 8.93
C VAL A 66 3.91 -3.23 9.23
N LEU A 67 4.21 -2.23 8.40
CA LEU A 67 5.38 -1.35 8.50
C LEU A 67 4.92 0.12 8.67
N SER A 68 5.87 1.01 8.94
CA SER A 68 5.58 2.44 9.11
C SER A 68 6.63 3.35 8.49
N GLY A 69 6.19 4.53 8.07
CA GLY A 69 7.05 5.63 7.67
C GLY A 69 7.44 5.64 6.20
N GLN A 70 8.06 6.74 5.80
CA GLN A 70 8.38 7.03 4.41
C GLN A 70 9.38 6.03 3.80
N GLN A 71 10.37 5.56 4.58
CA GLN A 71 11.34 4.59 4.09
C GLN A 71 10.64 3.27 3.72
N ALA A 72 9.74 2.78 4.57
CA ALA A 72 8.96 1.58 4.25
C ALA A 72 8.10 1.77 3.00
N ALA A 73 7.51 2.96 2.80
CA ALA A 73 6.76 3.26 1.57
C ALA A 73 7.66 3.23 0.33
N CYS A 74 8.89 3.76 0.40
CA CYS A 74 9.87 3.66 -0.68
C CYS A 74 10.28 2.22 -0.96
N ASP A 75 10.54 1.43 0.09
CA ASP A 75 10.93 0.03 -0.03
C ASP A 75 9.82 -0.78 -0.69
N MET A 76 8.56 -0.57 -0.29
CA MET A 76 7.39 -1.22 -0.92
C MET A 76 7.22 -0.84 -2.39
N ALA A 77 7.47 0.42 -2.73
CA ALA A 77 7.40 0.91 -4.10
C ALA A 77 8.52 0.33 -5.00
N ALA A 78 9.63 -0.10 -4.41
CA ALA A 78 10.78 -0.68 -5.10
C ALA A 78 10.84 -2.22 -5.04
N LEU A 79 9.90 -2.88 -4.34
CA LEU A 79 9.88 -4.34 -4.17
C LEU A 79 10.02 -5.09 -5.51
N GLU A 80 10.83 -6.14 -5.55
CA GLU A 80 11.06 -6.94 -6.76
C GLU A 80 9.74 -7.54 -7.30
N ASP A 81 8.93 -8.14 -6.41
CA ASP A 81 7.64 -8.78 -6.72
C ASP A 81 6.50 -7.80 -7.10
N VAL A 82 6.79 -6.52 -7.31
CA VAL A 82 5.82 -5.49 -7.72
C VAL A 82 6.14 -5.04 -9.15
N ASP A 83 5.19 -5.17 -10.08
CA ASP A 83 5.39 -4.74 -11.47
C ASP A 83 4.96 -3.29 -11.72
N GLN A 84 3.90 -2.86 -11.01
CA GLN A 84 3.23 -1.57 -11.22
C GLN A 84 2.97 -0.87 -9.90
N VAL A 85 3.15 0.46 -9.88
CA VAL A 85 2.91 1.30 -8.70
C VAL A 85 1.89 2.38 -9.04
N MET A 86 0.76 2.38 -8.32
CA MET A 86 -0.24 3.45 -8.36
C MET A 86 0.23 4.63 -7.50
N ALA A 87 0.77 5.67 -8.15
CA ALA A 87 1.25 6.88 -7.50
C ALA A 87 0.07 7.84 -7.23
N ALA A 88 -0.61 7.63 -6.09
CA ALA A 88 -1.81 8.35 -5.68
C ALA A 88 -1.65 9.18 -4.38
N ILE A 89 -0.43 9.27 -3.85
CA ILE A 89 -0.13 10.11 -2.68
C ILE A 89 0.08 11.54 -3.17
N VAL A 90 -0.73 12.47 -2.65
CA VAL A 90 -0.67 13.89 -3.04
C VAL A 90 0.49 14.62 -2.37
N GLY A 91 1.04 15.61 -3.07
CA GLY A 91 2.09 16.50 -2.55
C GLY A 91 3.46 15.84 -2.39
N ALA A 92 4.32 16.50 -1.61
CA ALA A 92 5.73 16.10 -1.45
C ALA A 92 5.91 14.70 -0.83
N ALA A 93 4.93 14.21 -0.07
CA ALA A 93 4.96 12.89 0.55
C ALA A 93 5.02 11.75 -0.49
N GLY A 94 4.42 11.94 -1.67
CA GLY A 94 4.40 10.96 -2.75
C GLY A 94 5.66 10.93 -3.62
N LEU A 95 6.51 11.97 -3.55
CA LEU A 95 7.66 12.13 -4.44
C LEU A 95 8.70 11.03 -4.23
N LEU A 96 9.09 10.77 -2.97
CA LEU A 96 10.13 9.80 -2.67
C LEU A 96 9.74 8.36 -3.01
N PRO A 97 8.53 7.86 -2.65
CA PRO A 97 8.08 6.54 -3.09
C PRO A 97 7.96 6.42 -4.61
N THR A 98 7.48 7.46 -5.29
CA THR A 98 7.39 7.47 -6.76
C THR A 98 8.78 7.39 -7.40
N LEU A 99 9.76 8.15 -6.89
CA LEU A 99 11.13 8.11 -7.37
C LEU A 99 11.80 6.75 -7.10
N ALA A 100 11.51 6.11 -5.96
CA ALA A 100 12.00 4.77 -5.65
C ALA A 100 11.48 3.74 -6.67
N ALA A 101 10.19 3.78 -6.99
CA ALA A 101 9.59 2.93 -8.01
C ALA A 101 10.20 3.17 -9.41
N ILE A 102 10.43 4.44 -9.78
CA ILE A 102 11.09 4.79 -11.06
C ILE A 102 12.50 4.20 -11.11
N ARG A 103 13.29 4.36 -10.04
CA ARG A 103 14.66 3.82 -9.96
C ARG A 103 14.69 2.29 -10.02
N ALA A 104 13.68 1.64 -9.48
CA ALA A 104 13.49 0.20 -9.55
C ALA A 104 12.90 -0.28 -10.90
N GLY A 105 12.70 0.62 -11.87
CA GLY A 105 12.22 0.28 -13.21
C GLY A 105 10.75 -0.13 -13.26
N LYS A 106 9.94 0.24 -12.26
CA LYS A 106 8.52 -0.13 -12.19
C LYS A 106 7.67 0.70 -13.15
N THR A 107 6.55 0.13 -13.58
CA THR A 107 5.54 0.91 -14.32
C THR A 107 4.81 1.83 -13.35
N ILE A 108 4.84 3.14 -13.60
CA ILE A 108 4.18 4.12 -12.75
C ILE A 108 2.82 4.50 -13.33
N LEU A 109 1.76 4.26 -12.55
CA LEU A 109 0.42 4.73 -12.85
C LEU A 109 0.22 6.05 -12.10
N LEU A 110 0.41 7.15 -12.80
CA LEU A 110 0.50 8.48 -12.20
C LEU A 110 -0.88 9.14 -12.10
N ALA A 111 -1.27 9.57 -10.90
CA ALA A 111 -2.59 10.13 -10.62
C ALA A 111 -2.54 11.28 -9.61
N ASN A 112 -1.45 12.06 -9.63
CA ASN A 112 -1.19 13.17 -8.70
C ASN A 112 -2.01 14.43 -8.98
#